data_AF-A0AAU9CI70-F1
#
_entry.id   AF-A0AAU9CI70-F1
#
_cell.length_a   1.000
_cell.length_b   1.000
_cell.length_c   1.000
_cell.angle_alpha   90.00
_cell.angle_beta   90.00
_cell.angle_gamma   90.00
#
_symmetry.space_group_name_H-M   'P 1'
#
loop_
_entity.id
_entity.type
_entity.pdbx_description
1 polymer ?
#
loop_
_entity_poly.entity_id
_entity_poly.type
_entity_poly.pdbx_seq_one_letter_code
_entity_poly.pdbx_strand_id
1 'polypeptide(L)'
;MTTLRSILALTAALSLNVAQAGLWDRLFGPDNYWECLLDEMPDTLTYGGAMEKITQCKKRFPDPTRYRLGKGLLGPKNFSGCLARYLKTTKEPLARHSIQNACFRLFPPN
;
A
#
# COMPACT_ATOMS: atom_id res chain seq x y z
N MET A 1 34.80 7.93 -44.78
CA MET A 1 34.10 8.75 -43.77
C MET A 1 32.62 8.42 -43.82
N THR A 2 32.10 7.55 -42.95
CA THR A 2 30.63 7.38 -42.70
C THR A 2 30.37 6.21 -41.75
N THR A 3 30.45 6.42 -40.43
CA THR A 3 29.81 5.53 -39.43
C THR A 3 29.69 6.27 -38.08
N LEU A 4 28.83 7.29 -38.00
CA LEU A 4 28.60 8.01 -36.72
C LEU A 4 27.13 8.39 -36.49
N ARG A 5 26.18 7.74 -37.16
CA ARG A 5 24.75 8.08 -37.09
C ARG A 5 23.86 7.05 -36.37
N SER A 6 24.39 5.89 -35.99
CA SER A 6 23.56 4.78 -35.47
C SER A 6 23.48 4.66 -33.94
N ILE A 7 24.12 5.55 -33.17
CA ILE A 7 24.15 5.45 -31.70
C ILE A 7 23.04 6.28 -31.02
N LEU A 8 22.42 7.22 -31.74
CA LEU A 8 21.46 8.18 -31.16
C LEU A 8 20.01 7.68 -31.02
N ALA A 9 19.67 6.50 -31.54
CA ALA A 9 18.29 6.00 -31.51
C ALA A 9 17.97 5.06 -30.32
N LEU A 10 18.96 4.59 -29.56
CA LEU A 10 18.74 3.59 -28.50
C LEU A 10 18.50 4.17 -27.10
N THR A 11 18.65 5.48 -26.89
CA THR A 11 18.53 6.11 -25.56
C THR A 11 17.14 6.67 -25.24
N ALA A 12 16.23 6.77 -26.21
CA ALA A 12 14.90 7.37 -26.00
C ALA A 12 13.84 6.40 -25.45
N ALA A 13 14.08 5.08 -25.46
CA ALA A 13 13.08 4.08 -25.05
C ALA A 13 13.11 3.74 -23.55
N LEU A 14 14.10 4.20 -22.79
CA LEU A 14 14.28 3.85 -21.37
C LEU A 14 13.68 4.89 -20.40
N SER A 15 13.25 6.06 -20.89
CA SER A 15 12.74 7.16 -20.05
C SER A 15 11.22 7.16 -19.85
N LEU A 16 10.45 6.35 -20.58
CA LEU A 16 8.98 6.32 -20.48
C LEU A 16 8.44 5.45 -19.33
N ASN A 17 9.25 4.56 -18.74
CA ASN A 17 8.78 3.65 -17.70
C ASN A 17 8.69 4.28 -16.30
N VAL A 18 9.34 5.43 -16.05
CA VAL A 18 9.43 6.01 -14.70
C VAL A 18 8.18 6.82 -14.33
N ALA A 19 7.43 7.34 -15.31
CA ALA A 19 6.28 8.22 -15.07
C ALA A 19 4.97 7.48 -14.73
N GLN A 20 4.87 6.17 -15.01
CA GLN A 20 3.62 5.42 -14.84
C GLN A 20 3.37 4.98 -13.39
N ALA A 21 4.39 4.66 -12.59
CA ALA A 21 4.21 4.13 -11.24
C ALA A 21 3.40 5.07 -10.32
N GLY A 22 3.69 6.38 -10.36
CA GLY A 22 2.99 7.37 -9.53
C GLY A 22 1.52 7.62 -9.90
N LEU A 23 1.11 7.28 -11.12
CA LEU A 23 -0.29 7.43 -11.55
C LEU A 23 -1.16 6.29 -11.02
N TRP A 24 -0.63 5.06 -11.03
CA TRP A 24 -1.33 3.88 -10.50
C TRP A 24 -1.48 3.95 -8.99
N ASP A 25 -0.46 4.41 -8.27
CA ASP A 25 -0.55 4.64 -6.81
C ASP A 25 -1.61 5.69 -6.46
N ARG A 26 -1.79 6.70 -7.32
CA ARG A 26 -2.82 7.73 -7.09
C ARG A 26 -4.24 7.26 -7.40
N LEU A 27 -4.40 6.27 -8.27
CA LEU A 27 -5.69 5.70 -8.67
C LEU A 27 -6.10 4.48 -7.84
N PHE A 28 -5.13 3.72 -7.33
CA PHE A 28 -5.36 2.43 -6.67
C PHE A 28 -4.68 2.28 -5.31
N GLY A 29 -3.87 3.26 -4.89
CA GLY A 29 -3.20 3.26 -3.61
C GLY A 29 -4.14 3.50 -2.43
N PRO A 30 -3.61 3.56 -1.20
CA PRO A 30 -4.39 3.87 -0.01
C PRO A 30 -4.87 5.33 -0.04
N ASP A 31 -6.12 5.57 0.35
CA ASP A 31 -6.70 6.92 0.46
C ASP A 31 -6.65 7.47 1.89
N ASN A 32 -6.36 6.62 2.87
CA ASN A 32 -6.29 6.99 4.28
C ASN A 32 -5.28 6.14 5.08
N TYR A 33 -5.07 6.53 6.33
CA TYR A 33 -4.13 5.87 7.25
C TYR A 33 -4.41 4.38 7.42
N TRP A 34 -5.67 3.96 7.57
CA TRP A 34 -6.03 2.57 7.82
C TRP A 34 -5.79 1.70 6.60
N GLU A 35 -6.13 2.20 5.41
CA GLU A 35 -5.84 1.51 4.15
C GLU A 35 -4.34 1.39 3.92
N CYS A 36 -3.57 2.42 4.26
CA CYS A 36 -2.11 2.36 4.19
C CYS A 36 -1.55 1.25 5.07
N LEU A 37 -2.07 1.09 6.30
CA LEU A 37 -1.66 -0.02 7.15
C LEU A 37 -1.99 -1.38 6.52
N LEU A 38 -3.14 -1.55 5.87
CA LEU A 38 -3.50 -2.81 5.22
C LEU A 38 -2.59 -3.10 4.02
N ASP A 39 -2.16 -2.09 3.28
CA ASP A 39 -1.29 -2.27 2.11
C ASP A 39 0.18 -2.50 2.52
N GLU A 40 0.66 -1.80 3.55
CA GLU A 40 2.07 -1.84 3.94
C GLU A 40 2.40 -2.97 4.93
N MET A 41 1.51 -3.30 5.88
CA MET A 41 1.81 -4.26 6.96
C MET A 41 1.94 -5.75 6.61
N PRO A 42 1.33 -6.28 5.52
CA PRO A 42 1.54 -7.66 5.11
C PRO A 42 3.02 -8.03 5.05
N ASP A 43 3.31 -9.29 5.37
CA ASP A 43 4.66 -9.88 5.34
C ASP A 43 5.67 -9.23 6.30
N THR A 44 5.23 -8.35 7.21
CA THR A 44 6.12 -7.77 8.23
C THR A 44 6.57 -8.85 9.22
N LEU A 45 7.89 -8.97 9.36
CA LEU A 45 8.55 -10.00 10.18
C LEU A 45 9.15 -9.46 11.48
N THR A 46 9.38 -8.15 11.58
CA THR A 46 10.11 -7.53 12.70
C THR A 46 9.38 -6.32 13.25
N TYR A 47 9.51 -6.11 14.56
CA TYR A 47 8.92 -4.95 15.24
C TYR A 47 9.41 -3.63 14.64
N GLY A 48 10.70 -3.54 14.32
CA GLY A 48 11.27 -2.36 13.67
C GLY A 48 10.62 -2.05 12.33
N GLY A 49 10.39 -3.08 11.50
CA GLY A 49 9.68 -2.91 10.23
C GLY A 49 8.23 -2.48 10.39
N ALA A 50 7.54 -3.00 11.42
CA ALA A 50 6.18 -2.55 11.74
C ALA A 50 6.16 -1.06 12.15
N MET A 51 7.07 -0.64 13.03
CA MET A 51 7.18 0.76 13.47
C MET A 51 7.53 1.72 12.33
N GLU A 52 8.40 1.30 11.42
CA GLU A 52 8.76 2.07 10.23
C GLU A 52 7.52 2.29 9.34
N LYS A 53 6.78 1.21 9.05
CA LYS A 53 5.55 1.27 8.24
C LYS A 53 4.46 2.13 8.89
N ILE A 54 4.27 2.03 10.21
CA ILE A 54 3.36 2.93 10.96
C ILE A 54 3.76 4.38 10.77
N THR A 55 5.05 4.68 10.95
CA THR A 55 5.58 6.04 10.84
C THR A 55 5.39 6.58 9.43
N GLN A 56 5.64 5.74 8.41
CA GLN A 56 5.41 6.09 7.01
C GLN A 56 3.93 6.38 6.72
N CYS A 57 3.01 5.51 7.16
CA CYS A 57 1.58 5.72 6.97
C CYS A 57 1.08 6.97 7.70
N LYS A 58 1.57 7.22 8.91
CA LYS A 58 1.23 8.44 9.66
C LYS A 58 1.78 9.71 9.01
N LYS A 59 2.98 9.65 8.41
CA LYS A 59 3.55 10.76 7.66
C LYS A 59 2.74 11.05 6.38
N ARG A 60 2.29 10.01 5.68
CA ARG A 60 1.48 10.13 4.46
C ARG A 60 0.04 10.59 4.76
N PHE A 61 -0.54 10.10 5.86
CA PHE A 61 -1.89 10.38 6.30
C PHE A 61 -1.88 10.84 7.77
N PRO A 62 -1.61 12.13 8.04
CA PRO A 62 -1.42 12.64 9.40
C PRO A 62 -2.70 12.64 10.24
N ASP A 63 -3.87 12.62 9.61
CA ASP A 63 -5.17 12.54 10.28
C ASP A 63 -5.79 11.13 10.12
N PRO A 64 -5.66 10.24 11.13
CA PRO A 64 -6.23 8.90 11.07
C PRO A 64 -7.75 8.87 11.29
N THR A 65 -8.37 10.01 11.65
CA THR A 65 -9.82 10.07 11.87
C THR A 65 -10.60 10.23 10.56
N ARG A 66 -9.93 10.72 9.51
CA ARG A 66 -10.50 10.86 8.17
C ARG A 66 -10.34 9.55 7.40
N TYR A 67 -11.40 8.75 7.38
CA TYR A 67 -11.49 7.55 6.57
C TYR A 67 -12.93 7.30 6.12
N ARG A 68 -13.08 6.44 5.11
CA ARG A 68 -14.38 5.93 4.66
C ARG A 68 -14.45 4.45 4.98
N LEU A 69 -15.65 3.96 5.29
CA LEU A 69 -15.87 2.53 5.47
C LEU A 69 -15.69 1.83 4.13
N GLY A 70 -14.89 0.76 4.13
CA GLY A 70 -14.67 -0.16 3.01
C GLY A 70 -14.13 0.43 1.70
N LYS A 71 -13.23 -0.31 1.04
CA LYS A 71 -12.79 -0.03 -0.33
C LYS A 71 -13.68 -0.76 -1.34
N GLY A 72 -14.64 -0.04 -1.94
CA GLY A 72 -15.22 -0.31 -3.27
C GLY A 72 -15.70 -1.74 -3.61
N LEU A 73 -15.99 -1.99 -4.89
CA LEU A 73 -16.50 -3.27 -5.39
C LEU A 73 -15.49 -4.43 -5.34
N LEU A 74 -14.19 -4.16 -5.20
CA LEU A 74 -13.08 -5.13 -5.33
C LEU A 74 -12.32 -5.42 -4.02
N GLY A 75 -12.78 -4.88 -2.89
CA GLY A 75 -12.18 -5.08 -1.56
C GLY A 75 -12.83 -6.21 -0.74
N PRO A 76 -12.29 -6.48 0.47
CA PRO A 76 -13.02 -7.28 1.46
C PRO A 76 -14.42 -6.70 1.71
N LYS A 77 -15.40 -7.56 1.97
CA LYS A 77 -16.79 -7.11 2.23
C LYS A 77 -17.11 -6.94 3.72
N ASN A 78 -16.28 -7.51 4.60
CA ASN A 78 -16.52 -7.54 6.04
C ASN A 78 -15.19 -7.76 6.80
N PHE A 79 -15.28 -7.64 8.13
CA PHE A 79 -14.15 -7.82 9.05
C PHE A 79 -13.39 -9.14 8.82
N SER A 80 -14.11 -10.27 8.78
CA SER A 80 -13.51 -11.60 8.64
C SER A 80 -12.75 -11.75 7.31
N GLY A 81 -13.34 -11.29 6.20
CA GLY A 81 -12.69 -11.27 4.90
C GLY A 81 -11.46 -10.37 4.86
N CYS A 82 -11.48 -9.24 5.59
CA CYS A 82 -10.31 -8.36 5.72
C CYS A 82 -9.17 -9.08 6.45
N LEU A 83 -9.46 -9.68 7.61
CA LEU A 83 -8.47 -10.46 8.36
C LEU A 83 -7.90 -11.61 7.54
N ALA A 84 -8.75 -12.37 6.85
CA ALA A 84 -8.33 -13.51 6.04
C ALA A 84 -7.37 -13.09 4.89
N ARG A 85 -7.59 -11.91 4.31
CA ARG A 85 -6.75 -11.38 3.24
C ARG A 85 -5.39 -10.87 3.76
N TYR A 86 -5.38 -10.09 4.83
CA TYR A 86 -4.20 -9.33 5.23
C TYR A 86 -3.39 -9.95 6.38
N LEU A 87 -3.98 -10.79 7.24
CA LEU A 87 -3.26 -11.42 8.37
C LEU A 87 -2.59 -12.75 8.01
N LYS A 88 -2.86 -13.33 6.83
CA LYS A 88 -2.46 -14.70 6.50
C LYS A 88 -0.94 -14.91 6.58
N THR A 89 -0.16 -13.92 6.16
CA THR A 89 1.30 -14.01 6.06
C THR A 89 2.05 -13.19 7.12
N THR A 90 1.36 -12.26 7.79
CA THR A 90 1.96 -11.39 8.81
C THR A 90 2.17 -12.15 10.12
N LYS A 91 3.43 -12.34 10.51
CA LYS A 91 3.78 -13.06 11.75
C LYS A 91 4.02 -12.13 12.94
N GLU A 92 4.47 -10.91 12.67
CA GLU A 92 4.88 -9.98 13.73
C GLU A 92 3.66 -9.43 14.52
N PRO A 93 3.67 -9.51 15.86
CA PRO A 93 2.52 -9.13 16.68
C PRO A 93 2.00 -7.70 16.49
N LEU A 94 2.87 -6.69 16.42
CA LEU A 94 2.45 -5.30 16.26
C LEU A 94 1.77 -5.08 14.90
N ALA A 95 2.35 -5.58 13.82
CA ALA A 95 1.79 -5.53 12.47
C ALA A 95 0.43 -6.24 12.41
N ARG A 96 0.31 -7.42 13.04
CA ARG A 96 -0.97 -8.13 13.14
C ARG A 96 -2.02 -7.30 13.89
N HIS A 97 -1.65 -6.70 15.01
CA HIS A 97 -2.56 -5.86 15.79
C HIS A 97 -2.97 -4.59 15.01
N SER A 98 -2.04 -3.97 14.29
CA SER A 98 -2.33 -2.84 13.40
C SER A 98 -3.30 -3.20 12.27
N ILE A 99 -3.12 -4.37 11.63
CA ILE A 99 -4.05 -4.88 10.61
C ILE A 99 -5.43 -5.14 11.21
N GLN A 100 -5.51 -5.75 12.39
CA GLN A 100 -6.79 -5.98 13.08
C GLN A 100 -7.54 -4.67 13.34
N ASN A 101 -6.85 -3.65 13.86
CA ASN A 101 -7.43 -2.34 14.10
C ASN A 101 -7.90 -1.67 12.80
N ALA A 102 -7.10 -1.74 11.74
CA ALA A 102 -7.48 -1.22 10.43
C ALA A 102 -8.71 -1.94 9.86
N CYS A 103 -8.75 -3.27 9.93
CA CYS A 103 -9.92 -4.05 9.52
C CYS A 103 -11.17 -3.71 10.34
N PHE A 104 -11.04 -3.53 11.65
CA PHE A 104 -12.17 -3.15 12.52
C PHE A 104 -12.73 -1.78 12.16
N ARG A 105 -11.86 -0.81 11.87
CA ARG A 105 -12.25 0.56 11.49
C ARG A 105 -12.93 0.59 10.13
N LEU A 106 -12.35 -0.07 9.13
CA LEU A 106 -12.83 -0.02 7.75
C LEU A 106 -14.03 -0.95 7.52
N PHE A 107 -14.14 -2.03 8.28
CA PHE A 107 -15.17 -3.06 8.15
C PHE A 107 -15.70 -3.47 9.53
N PRO A 108 -16.42 -2.58 10.24
CA PRO A 108 -16.94 -2.90 11.57
C PRO A 108 -17.86 -4.12 11.52
N PRO A 109 -17.83 -5.00 12.54
CA PRO A 109 -18.84 -6.05 12.69
C PRO A 109 -20.20 -5.37 12.97
N ASN A 110 -21.20 -5.70 12.15
CA ASN A 110 -22.59 -5.30 12.39
C ASN A 110 -23.23 -6.15 13.48
#